data_AF-A0A2V8LR29-F1
#
_entry.id   AF-A0A2V8LR29-F1
#
_cell.length_a   1.000
_cell.length_b   1.000
_cell.length_c   1.000
_cell.angle_alpha   90.00
_cell.angle_beta   90.00
_cell.angle_gamma   90.00
#
_symmetry.space_group_name_H-M   'P 1'
#
loop_
_entity.id
_entity.type
_entity.pdbx_description
1 polymer ?
#
loop_
_entity_poly.entity_id
_entity_poly.type
_entity_poly.pdbx_seq_one_letter_code
_entity_poly.pdbx_strand_id
1 'polypeptide(L)'
;IAPNANLISLKVLNSKGSGNTSDLLSALNWVLANKSTYGIRVVNMSLGAPAISSYKNDPVCRAARALVDAGVVVVAAAGNNGKDTNGNKIYGQIHSPGNEPSVITVGASNTFGTDGRSDDQVATYSSRGPTRSYWTDANNVNHYDNLLKPDLVAPGNKTIFAEAQQGNTLNYLVTQNPTLDAGVSSSNQQREMYLSGTSMATPIVSGTAALLLQANPSLTPNMVKMIMMYTAGPAPTSPRAHRRIVQC
;
A
#
# COMPACT_ATOMS: atom_id res chain seq x y z
N ILE A 1 11.74 6.25 -6.22
CA ILE A 1 11.27 5.65 -7.50
C ILE A 1 10.99 6.73 -8.54
N ALA A 2 10.03 7.65 -8.35
CA ALA A 2 9.78 8.77 -9.26
C ALA A 2 10.23 10.11 -8.63
N PRO A 3 11.53 10.46 -8.67
CA PRO A 3 12.07 11.60 -7.92
C PRO A 3 11.57 12.97 -8.40
N ASN A 4 11.15 13.07 -9.66
CA ASN A 4 10.69 14.33 -10.26
C ASN A 4 9.16 14.50 -10.23
N ALA A 5 8.43 13.63 -9.53
CA ALA A 5 6.98 13.76 -9.38
C ALA A 5 6.66 14.83 -8.33
N ASN A 6 5.67 15.68 -8.62
CA ASN A 6 5.12 16.62 -7.63
C ASN A 6 4.35 15.86 -6.55
N LEU A 7 4.44 16.32 -5.30
CA LEU A 7 3.78 15.70 -4.15
C LEU A 7 2.70 16.62 -3.58
N ILE A 8 1.53 16.05 -3.29
CA ILE A 8 0.46 16.69 -2.52
C ILE A 8 0.22 15.85 -1.28
N SER A 9 0.35 16.46 -0.10
CA SER A 9 0.16 15.80 1.19
C SER A 9 -1.21 16.14 1.77
N LEU A 10 -2.06 15.13 1.92
CA LEU A 10 -3.36 15.26 2.59
C LEU A 10 -3.27 14.55 3.94
N LYS A 11 -3.18 15.33 5.02
CA LYS A 11 -3.05 14.81 6.38
C LYS A 11 -4.39 14.31 6.90
N VAL A 12 -4.56 12.99 6.95
CA VAL A 12 -5.76 12.31 7.47
C VAL A 12 -5.52 11.52 8.75
N LEU A 13 -4.27 11.46 9.21
CA LEU A 13 -3.87 10.79 10.45
C LEU A 13 -3.27 11.80 11.44
N ASN A 14 -3.56 11.58 12.72
CA ASN A 14 -3.00 12.32 13.84
C ASN A 14 -1.57 11.87 14.16
N SER A 15 -0.96 12.44 15.21
CA SER A 15 0.42 12.15 15.62
C SER A 15 0.66 10.70 16.10
N LYS A 16 -0.40 9.96 16.41
CA LYS A 16 -0.34 8.53 16.79
C LYS A 16 -0.54 7.59 15.60
N GLY A 17 -0.70 8.11 14.38
CA GLY A 17 -0.97 7.32 13.19
C GLY A 17 -2.42 6.82 13.09
N SER A 18 -3.34 7.38 13.89
CA SER A 18 -4.78 7.07 13.84
C SER A 18 -5.56 8.20 13.17
N GLY A 19 -6.65 7.86 12.50
CA GLY A 19 -7.55 8.85 11.90
C GLY A 19 -8.94 8.26 11.69
N ASN A 20 -9.89 9.13 11.36
CA ASN A 20 -11.27 8.71 11.15
C ASN A 20 -11.52 8.42 9.66
N THR A 21 -12.42 7.48 9.40
CA THR A 21 -12.91 7.21 8.04
C THR A 21 -13.48 8.47 7.38
N SER A 22 -14.13 9.36 8.14
CA SER A 22 -14.65 10.64 7.63
C SER A 22 -13.58 11.56 7.06
N ASP A 23 -12.42 11.63 7.73
CA ASP A 23 -11.30 12.49 7.31
C ASP A 23 -10.68 11.95 6.02
N LEU A 24 -10.54 10.62 5.95
CA LEU A 24 -10.10 9.94 4.75
C LEU A 24 -11.05 10.16 3.57
N LEU A 25 -12.35 10.00 3.77
CA LEU A 25 -13.35 10.26 2.73
C LEU A 25 -13.34 11.71 2.26
N SER A 26 -13.17 12.65 3.19
CA SER A 26 -13.06 14.08 2.86
C SER A 26 -11.83 14.36 1.99
N ALA A 27 -10.69 13.75 2.30
CA ALA A 27 -9.48 13.85 1.49
C ALA A 27 -9.65 13.22 0.10
N LEU A 28 -10.26 12.04 -0.02
CA LEU A 28 -10.50 11.40 -1.32
C LEU A 28 -11.47 12.22 -2.18
N ASN A 29 -12.52 12.80 -1.57
CA ASN A 29 -13.42 13.73 -2.26
C ASN A 29 -12.69 15.00 -2.73
N TRP A 30 -11.79 15.54 -1.90
CA TRP A 30 -10.95 16.66 -2.30
C TRP A 30 -10.07 16.31 -3.49
N VAL A 31 -9.44 15.12 -3.51
CA VAL A 31 -8.67 14.65 -4.66
C VAL A 31 -9.55 14.58 -5.90
N LEU A 32 -10.74 13.98 -5.81
CA LEU A 32 -11.65 13.86 -6.94
C LEU A 32 -12.02 15.24 -7.52
N ALA A 33 -12.31 16.21 -6.66
CA ALA A 33 -12.66 17.57 -7.05
C ALA A 33 -11.46 18.36 -7.64
N ASN A 34 -10.24 18.07 -7.21
CA ASN A 34 -9.06 18.87 -7.56
C ASN A 34 -8.07 18.16 -8.49
N LYS A 35 -8.34 16.92 -8.90
CA LYS A 35 -7.41 16.11 -9.72
C LYS A 35 -7.02 16.81 -11.02
N SER A 36 -7.95 17.53 -11.66
CA SER A 36 -7.69 18.22 -12.92
C SER A 36 -6.85 19.48 -12.69
N THR A 37 -7.14 20.22 -11.62
CA THR A 37 -6.43 21.44 -11.24
C THR A 37 -4.95 21.19 -10.97
N TYR A 38 -4.62 20.12 -10.24
CA TYR A 38 -3.24 19.81 -9.87
C TYR A 38 -2.62 18.67 -10.69
N GLY A 39 -3.33 18.15 -11.69
CA GLY A 39 -2.86 16.99 -12.47
C GLY A 39 -2.60 15.75 -11.61
N ILE A 40 -3.45 15.46 -10.63
CA ILE A 40 -3.30 14.30 -9.73
C ILE A 40 -3.57 13.03 -10.53
N ARG A 41 -2.54 12.19 -10.66
CA ARG A 41 -2.59 10.94 -11.44
C ARG A 41 -2.49 9.67 -10.60
N VAL A 42 -1.89 9.75 -9.42
CA VAL A 42 -1.66 8.62 -8.52
C VAL A 42 -1.99 9.02 -7.08
N VAL A 43 -2.68 8.14 -6.35
CA VAL A 43 -2.95 8.27 -4.91
C VAL A 43 -2.33 7.08 -4.19
N ASN A 44 -1.46 7.37 -3.22
CA ASN A 44 -0.85 6.38 -2.34
C ASN A 44 -1.60 6.32 -1.01
N MET A 45 -2.13 5.15 -0.67
CA MET A 45 -2.83 4.87 0.58
C MET A 45 -2.06 3.85 1.41
N SER A 46 -0.96 4.29 2.04
CA SER A 46 -0.16 3.52 2.99
C SER A 46 -0.84 3.36 4.37
N LEU A 47 -2.16 3.20 4.37
CA LEU A 47 -3.04 3.10 5.53
C LEU A 47 -4.16 2.09 5.23
N GLY A 48 -4.89 1.68 6.25
CA GLY A 48 -6.09 0.87 6.06
C GLY A 48 -6.75 0.48 7.37
N ALA A 49 -7.95 -0.07 7.24
CA ALA A 49 -8.73 -0.59 8.35
C ALA A 49 -9.15 -2.05 8.07
N PRO A 50 -9.53 -2.83 9.10
CA PRO A 50 -10.11 -4.14 8.90
C PRO A 50 -11.29 -4.10 7.91
N ALA A 51 -11.25 -4.96 6.89
CA ALA A 51 -12.27 -5.02 5.85
C ALA A 51 -13.50 -5.82 6.33
N ILE A 52 -14.34 -5.17 7.16
CA ILE A 52 -15.52 -5.81 7.78
C ILE A 52 -16.79 -5.72 6.93
N SER A 53 -16.78 -4.93 5.86
CA SER A 53 -17.90 -4.78 4.93
C SER A 53 -17.42 -5.04 3.50
N SER A 54 -18.28 -5.62 2.67
CA SER A 54 -18.00 -5.90 1.26
C SER A 54 -17.49 -4.63 0.59
N TYR A 55 -16.51 -4.76 -0.31
CA TYR A 55 -15.96 -3.64 -1.08
C TYR A 55 -17.05 -2.86 -1.84
N LYS A 56 -18.21 -3.48 -2.07
CA LYS A 56 -19.39 -2.84 -2.69
C LYS A 56 -20.03 -1.79 -1.78
N ASN A 57 -19.98 -2.00 -0.47
CA ASN A 57 -20.68 -1.20 0.53
C ASN A 57 -19.73 -0.33 1.37
N ASP A 58 -18.50 -0.80 1.57
CA ASP A 58 -17.45 -0.06 2.27
C ASP A 58 -17.27 1.33 1.63
N PRO A 59 -17.42 2.42 2.40
CA PRO A 59 -17.40 3.77 1.85
C PRO A 59 -16.01 4.16 1.33
N VAL A 60 -14.92 3.67 1.93
CA VAL A 60 -13.56 3.95 1.46
C VAL A 60 -13.29 3.21 0.16
N CYS A 61 -13.75 1.96 0.02
CA CYS A 61 -13.67 1.21 -1.23
C CYS A 61 -14.44 1.91 -2.36
N ARG A 62 -15.66 2.40 -2.07
CA ARG A 62 -16.45 3.16 -3.05
C ARG A 62 -15.77 4.47 -3.47
N ALA A 63 -15.18 5.20 -2.52
CA ALA A 63 -14.43 6.42 -2.82
C ALA A 63 -13.16 6.13 -3.64
N ALA A 64 -12.42 5.07 -3.30
CA ALA A 64 -11.26 4.63 -4.06
C ALA A 64 -11.64 4.21 -5.49
N ARG A 65 -12.75 3.48 -5.66
CA ARG A 65 -13.29 3.14 -6.97
C ARG A 65 -13.65 4.39 -7.77
N ALA A 66 -14.32 5.37 -7.17
CA ALA A 66 -14.68 6.61 -7.84
C ALA A 66 -13.45 7.38 -8.37
N LEU A 67 -12.33 7.38 -7.64
CA LEU A 67 -11.06 7.94 -8.12
C LEU A 67 -10.49 7.17 -9.32
N VAL A 68 -10.53 5.83 -9.25
CA VAL A 68 -10.09 4.97 -10.36
C VAL A 68 -10.93 5.20 -11.61
N ASP A 69 -12.26 5.24 -11.48
CA ASP A 69 -13.19 5.52 -12.57
C ASP A 69 -12.95 6.93 -13.16
N ALA A 70 -12.48 7.87 -12.32
CA ALA A 70 -12.11 9.22 -12.73
C ALA A 70 -10.67 9.33 -13.33
N GLY A 71 -9.98 8.20 -13.54
CA GLY A 71 -8.68 8.12 -14.20
C GLY A 71 -7.46 8.29 -13.28
N VAL A 72 -7.65 8.18 -11.96
CA VAL A 72 -6.56 8.25 -10.98
C VAL A 72 -6.14 6.84 -10.55
N VAL A 73 -4.85 6.52 -10.63
CA VAL A 73 -4.34 5.24 -10.11
C VAL A 73 -4.37 5.28 -8.58
N VAL A 74 -5.09 4.36 -7.95
CA VAL A 74 -5.09 4.23 -6.49
C VAL A 74 -4.28 3.00 -6.09
N VAL A 75 -3.30 3.20 -5.22
CA VAL A 75 -2.42 2.15 -4.69
C VAL A 75 -2.61 2.09 -3.18
N ALA A 76 -2.91 0.91 -2.64
CA ALA A 76 -3.18 0.73 -1.21
C ALA A 76 -2.37 -0.41 -0.60
N ALA A 77 -2.00 -0.24 0.66
CA ALA A 77 -1.32 -1.28 1.43
C ALA A 77 -2.25 -2.49 1.66
N ALA A 78 -1.70 -3.71 1.59
CA ALA A 78 -2.47 -4.92 1.89
C ALA A 78 -2.84 -5.06 3.37
N GLY A 79 -2.04 -4.47 4.27
CA GLY A 79 -2.13 -4.66 5.72
C GLY A 79 -0.94 -5.45 6.29
N ASN A 80 -0.76 -5.37 7.61
CA ASN A 80 0.37 -5.99 8.32
C ASN A 80 -0.09 -7.13 9.24
N ASN A 81 -1.24 -7.75 8.93
CA ASN A 81 -1.88 -8.79 9.73
C ASN A 81 -1.68 -10.15 9.06
N GLY A 82 -0.44 -10.48 8.70
CA GLY A 82 -0.05 -11.76 8.11
C GLY A 82 0.23 -12.87 9.14
N LYS A 83 0.30 -12.52 10.42
CA LYS A 83 0.47 -13.44 11.56
C LYS A 83 -0.49 -13.12 12.69
N ASP A 84 -0.89 -14.14 13.45
CA ASP A 84 -1.57 -13.97 14.74
C ASP A 84 -0.56 -13.62 15.86
N THR A 85 -1.07 -13.44 17.08
CA THR A 85 -0.26 -13.13 18.26
C THR A 85 0.73 -14.23 18.65
N ASN A 86 0.48 -15.47 18.22
CA ASN A 86 1.35 -16.63 18.44
C ASN A 86 2.40 -16.80 17.32
N GLY A 87 2.40 -15.90 16.32
CA GLY A 87 3.29 -15.96 15.18
C GLY A 87 2.86 -16.92 14.08
N ASN A 88 1.68 -17.54 14.18
CA ASN A 88 1.15 -18.42 13.14
C ASN A 88 0.68 -17.60 11.95
N LYS A 89 0.86 -18.15 10.75
CA LYS A 89 0.41 -17.51 9.51
C LYS A 89 -1.11 -17.45 9.46
N ILE A 90 -1.65 -16.27 9.13
CA ILE A 90 -3.08 -16.07 8.92
C ILE A 90 -3.38 -15.61 7.49
N TYR A 91 -4.59 -15.93 7.04
CA TYR A 91 -5.12 -15.60 5.71
C TYR A 91 -6.43 -14.82 5.88
N GLY A 92 -6.84 -14.11 4.83
CA GLY A 92 -8.11 -13.37 4.87
C GLY A 92 -8.03 -11.97 5.45
N GLN A 93 -6.83 -11.40 5.55
CA GLN A 93 -6.56 -10.18 6.33
C GLN A 93 -6.24 -8.96 5.46
N ILE A 94 -6.74 -8.94 4.22
CA ILE A 94 -6.58 -7.79 3.34
C ILE A 94 -7.44 -6.65 3.87
N HIS A 95 -6.79 -5.50 4.12
CA HIS A 95 -7.46 -4.31 4.66
C HIS A 95 -8.29 -3.57 3.61
N SER A 96 -9.21 -2.74 4.08
CA SER A 96 -9.85 -1.68 3.28
C SER A 96 -8.92 -0.46 3.20
N PRO A 97 -8.73 0.16 2.01
CA PRO A 97 -9.41 -0.13 0.74
C PRO A 97 -8.66 -1.13 -0.18
N GLY A 98 -7.65 -1.85 0.31
CA GLY A 98 -6.94 -2.88 -0.46
C GLY A 98 -7.82 -4.06 -0.91
N ASN A 99 -8.99 -4.27 -0.31
CA ASN A 99 -9.96 -5.26 -0.77
C ASN A 99 -10.75 -4.81 -2.01
N GLU A 100 -10.64 -3.55 -2.45
CA GLU A 100 -11.27 -3.06 -3.66
C GLU A 100 -10.64 -3.65 -4.94
N PRO A 101 -11.42 -4.31 -5.83
CA PRO A 101 -10.93 -4.81 -7.12
C PRO A 101 -10.11 -3.84 -7.96
N SER A 102 -10.54 -2.57 -8.10
CA SER A 102 -9.89 -1.62 -9.02
C SER A 102 -8.59 -1.00 -8.46
N VAL A 103 -8.40 -1.04 -7.13
CA VAL A 103 -7.20 -0.57 -6.44
C VAL A 103 -6.02 -1.53 -6.69
N ILE A 104 -4.80 -1.00 -6.81
CA ILE A 104 -3.57 -1.80 -6.81
C ILE A 104 -3.17 -2.05 -5.35
N THR A 105 -3.28 -3.29 -4.90
CA THR A 105 -3.03 -3.68 -3.51
C THR A 105 -1.68 -4.31 -3.36
N VAL A 106 -0.88 -3.74 -2.46
CA VAL A 106 0.55 -4.02 -2.37
C VAL A 106 0.88 -4.76 -1.07
N GLY A 107 1.36 -5.99 -1.20
CA GLY A 107 2.02 -6.70 -0.10
C GLY A 107 3.50 -6.30 0.03
N ALA A 108 4.15 -6.76 1.10
CA ALA A 108 5.56 -6.47 1.36
C ALA A 108 6.43 -7.71 1.09
N SER A 109 7.54 -7.52 0.38
CA SER A 109 8.65 -8.48 0.34
C SER A 109 9.76 -8.07 1.30
N ASN A 110 10.50 -9.07 1.75
CA ASN A 110 11.77 -8.94 2.43
C ASN A 110 12.87 -9.30 1.44
N THR A 111 13.71 -8.32 1.13
CA THR A 111 14.84 -8.48 0.21
C THR A 111 16.09 -8.99 0.89
N PHE A 112 16.06 -9.18 2.22
CA PHE A 112 17.23 -9.55 3.03
C PHE A 112 18.46 -8.63 2.86
N GLY A 113 18.28 -7.44 2.27
CA GLY A 113 19.36 -6.50 1.98
C GLY A 113 20.26 -6.92 0.81
N THR A 114 19.83 -7.87 -0.03
CA THR A 114 20.56 -8.33 -1.21
C THR A 114 20.05 -7.64 -2.49
N ASP A 115 20.92 -7.49 -3.49
CA ASP A 115 20.55 -6.96 -4.80
C ASP A 115 19.84 -8.02 -5.67
N GLY A 116 20.16 -9.29 -5.43
CA GLY A 116 19.53 -10.43 -6.09
C GLY A 116 18.10 -10.63 -5.59
N ARG A 117 17.22 -11.11 -6.46
CA ARG A 117 15.81 -11.39 -6.11
C ARG A 117 15.56 -12.85 -5.74
N SER A 118 16.58 -13.71 -5.81
CA SER A 118 16.43 -15.17 -5.68
C SER A 118 16.14 -15.64 -4.25
N ASP A 119 16.52 -14.86 -3.26
CA ASP A 119 16.29 -15.11 -1.83
C ASP A 119 15.12 -14.30 -1.26
N ASP A 120 14.53 -13.41 -2.05
CA ASP A 120 13.39 -12.59 -1.65
C ASP A 120 12.22 -13.45 -1.18
N GLN A 121 11.60 -13.03 -0.08
CA GLN A 121 10.43 -13.69 0.48
C GLN A 121 9.33 -12.69 0.78
N VAL A 122 8.06 -13.13 0.69
CA VAL A 122 6.96 -12.32 1.20
C VAL A 122 7.14 -12.12 2.70
N ALA A 123 7.19 -10.86 3.14
CA ALA A 123 7.39 -10.51 4.53
C ALA A 123 6.33 -11.18 5.41
N THR A 124 6.73 -11.66 6.59
CA THR A 124 5.84 -12.52 7.37
C THR A 124 4.59 -11.80 7.84
N TYR A 125 4.70 -10.51 8.14
CA TYR A 125 3.59 -9.65 8.53
C TYR A 125 2.69 -9.23 7.36
N SER A 126 3.11 -9.36 6.10
CA SER A 126 2.29 -8.92 4.97
C SER A 126 0.95 -9.66 4.97
N SER A 127 -0.15 -8.92 4.97
CA SER A 127 -1.50 -9.49 4.88
C SER A 127 -1.67 -10.32 3.61
N ARG A 128 -2.47 -11.39 3.73
CA ARG A 128 -2.68 -12.39 2.67
C ARG A 128 -4.17 -12.53 2.37
N GLY A 129 -4.48 -12.69 1.09
CA GLY A 129 -5.83 -12.99 0.66
C GLY A 129 -6.28 -14.43 0.97
N PRO A 130 -7.45 -14.83 0.43
CA PRO A 130 -8.37 -13.99 -0.36
C PRO A 130 -8.97 -12.85 0.48
N THR A 131 -9.69 -11.91 -0.12
CA THR A 131 -10.48 -10.96 0.67
C THR A 131 -11.56 -11.71 1.46
N ARG A 132 -11.82 -11.27 2.70
CA ARG A 132 -12.87 -11.82 3.57
C ARG A 132 -13.87 -10.76 4.05
N SER A 133 -13.89 -9.62 3.38
CA SER A 133 -15.02 -8.70 3.47
C SER A 133 -16.30 -9.38 2.99
N TYR A 134 -17.44 -8.97 3.55
CA TYR A 134 -18.72 -9.63 3.31
C TYR A 134 -19.88 -8.64 3.42
N TRP A 135 -21.03 -9.04 2.90
CA TRP A 135 -22.31 -8.39 3.20
C TRP A 135 -23.26 -9.43 3.79
N THR A 136 -24.21 -8.99 4.60
CA THR A 136 -25.20 -9.85 5.24
C THR A 136 -26.53 -9.67 4.52
N ASP A 137 -27.16 -10.78 4.12
CA ASP A 137 -28.46 -10.74 3.45
C ASP A 137 -29.63 -10.61 4.43
N ALA A 138 -30.86 -10.53 3.89
CA ALA A 138 -32.08 -10.44 4.69
C ALA A 138 -32.35 -11.67 5.58
N ASN A 139 -31.66 -12.79 5.34
CA ASN A 139 -31.76 -14.02 6.12
C ASN A 139 -30.60 -14.17 7.13
N ASN A 140 -29.83 -13.09 7.40
CA ASN A 140 -28.65 -13.08 8.27
C ASN A 140 -27.50 -14.00 7.81
N VAL A 141 -27.40 -14.29 6.50
CA VAL A 141 -26.28 -15.07 5.94
C VAL A 141 -25.19 -14.13 5.44
N ASN A 142 -23.94 -14.41 5.82
CA ASN A 142 -22.77 -13.65 5.36
C ASN A 142 -22.27 -14.17 4.00
N HIS A 143 -22.23 -13.28 3.01
CA HIS A 143 -21.72 -13.53 1.67
C HIS A 143 -20.34 -12.89 1.51
N TYR A 144 -19.30 -13.72 1.50
CA TYR A 144 -17.90 -13.28 1.42
C TYR A 144 -17.46 -12.98 -0.02
N ASP A 145 -16.71 -11.89 -0.19
CA ASP A 145 -16.24 -11.43 -1.51
C ASP A 145 -15.22 -12.39 -2.16
N ASN A 146 -14.35 -13.03 -1.36
CA ASN A 146 -13.39 -14.07 -1.77
C ASN A 146 -12.49 -13.71 -2.97
N LEU A 147 -12.14 -12.44 -3.14
CA LEU A 147 -11.32 -11.97 -4.25
C LEU A 147 -9.83 -12.26 -4.04
N LEU A 148 -9.09 -12.44 -5.14
CA LEU A 148 -7.64 -12.60 -5.09
C LEU A 148 -6.95 -11.26 -4.78
N LYS A 149 -6.25 -11.20 -3.65
CA LYS A 149 -5.43 -10.06 -3.19
C LYS A 149 -4.25 -10.58 -2.32
N PRO A 150 -3.14 -9.84 -2.16
CA PRO A 150 -2.79 -8.59 -2.86
C PRO A 150 -2.57 -8.82 -4.36
N ASP A 151 -2.51 -7.74 -5.14
CA ASP A 151 -2.26 -7.83 -6.59
C ASP A 151 -0.80 -8.13 -6.89
N LEU A 152 0.12 -7.54 -6.12
CA LEU A 152 1.55 -7.71 -6.23
C LEU A 152 2.25 -7.42 -4.88
N VAL A 153 3.55 -7.67 -4.80
CA VAL A 153 4.42 -7.29 -3.68
C VAL A 153 5.53 -6.35 -4.16
N ALA A 154 6.04 -5.55 -3.24
CA ALA A 154 7.23 -4.75 -3.46
C ALA A 154 8.08 -4.73 -2.17
N PRO A 155 9.36 -4.33 -2.23
CA PRO A 155 10.21 -4.23 -1.05
C PRO A 155 9.54 -3.41 0.05
N GLY A 156 9.37 -4.01 1.23
CA GLY A 156 8.69 -3.36 2.34
C GLY A 156 9.27 -3.70 3.70
N ASN A 157 10.38 -4.46 3.76
CA ASN A 157 11.04 -4.86 4.99
C ASN A 157 12.40 -4.17 5.11
N LYS A 158 12.64 -3.48 6.23
CA LYS A 158 13.88 -2.74 6.51
C LYS A 158 14.31 -1.85 5.34
N THR A 159 13.35 -1.16 4.76
CA THR A 159 13.57 -0.18 3.69
C THR A 159 13.93 1.17 4.29
N ILE A 160 14.82 1.91 3.64
CA ILE A 160 15.28 3.24 4.07
C ILE A 160 14.35 4.31 3.50
N PHE A 161 13.83 5.18 4.37
CA PHE A 161 12.98 6.33 4.01
C PHE A 161 13.45 7.58 4.73
N ALA A 162 13.11 8.76 4.20
CA ALA A 162 13.36 10.04 4.86
C ALA A 162 12.72 10.06 6.25
N GLU A 163 13.50 10.44 7.25
CA GLU A 163 13.05 10.66 8.62
C GLU A 163 12.39 12.04 8.72
N ALA A 164 11.17 12.10 9.27
CA ALA A 164 10.52 13.39 9.53
C ALA A 164 11.20 14.09 10.71
N GLN A 165 11.58 15.36 10.53
CA GLN A 165 12.26 16.17 11.52
C GLN A 165 11.52 17.46 11.81
N GLN A 166 11.63 17.94 13.06
CA GLN A 166 11.16 19.27 13.47
C GLN A 166 12.33 20.02 14.11
N GLY A 167 13.10 20.73 13.28
CA GLY A 167 14.36 21.36 13.72
C GLY A 167 15.39 20.29 14.13
N ASN A 168 15.97 20.45 15.33
CA ASN A 168 16.93 19.48 15.89
C ASN A 168 16.26 18.34 16.69
N THR A 169 14.92 18.30 16.75
CA THR A 169 14.21 17.24 17.46
C THR A 169 14.13 15.99 16.59
N LEU A 170 14.66 14.89 17.12
CA LEU A 170 14.59 13.57 16.52
C LEU A 170 13.15 13.09 16.35
N ASN A 171 12.93 12.28 15.33
CA ASN A 171 11.64 11.65 15.13
C ASN A 171 11.24 10.79 16.33
N TYR A 172 9.96 10.85 16.73
CA TYR A 172 9.44 10.07 17.86
C TYR A 172 9.81 8.58 17.77
N LEU A 173 9.69 7.95 16.60
CA LEU A 173 10.00 6.53 16.42
C LEU A 173 11.48 6.23 16.63
N VAL A 174 12.37 7.08 16.11
CA VAL A 174 13.83 6.96 16.29
C VAL A 174 14.22 7.21 17.75
N THR A 175 13.56 8.15 18.45
CA THR A 175 13.81 8.36 19.90
C THR A 175 13.44 7.13 20.73
N GLN A 176 12.35 6.45 20.39
CA GLN A 176 11.90 5.26 21.11
C GLN A 176 12.68 4.01 20.69
N ASN A 177 13.18 3.98 19.45
CA ASN A 177 13.88 2.84 18.86
C ASN A 177 15.10 3.35 18.08
N PRO A 178 16.23 3.63 18.76
CA PRO A 178 17.41 4.21 18.11
C PRO A 178 17.99 3.37 16.98
N THR A 179 17.73 2.06 16.96
CA THR A 179 18.14 1.14 15.90
C THR A 179 17.43 1.37 14.56
N LEU A 180 16.39 2.22 14.54
CA LEU A 180 15.74 2.65 13.30
C LEU A 180 16.54 3.73 12.57
N ASP A 181 17.45 4.45 13.22
CA ASP A 181 18.34 5.40 12.53
C ASP A 181 19.18 4.64 11.50
N ALA A 182 19.09 5.04 10.23
CA ALA A 182 19.80 4.36 9.17
C ALA A 182 21.29 4.75 9.13
N GLY A 183 21.68 5.87 9.76
CA GLY A 183 23.06 6.34 9.80
C GLY A 183 23.67 6.64 8.43
N VAL A 184 22.84 6.90 7.42
CA VAL A 184 23.28 7.09 6.03
C VAL A 184 23.87 8.48 5.81
N SER A 185 23.34 9.49 6.52
CA SER A 185 23.79 10.87 6.43
C SER A 185 24.28 11.40 7.77
N SER A 186 25.36 12.19 7.75
CA SER A 186 25.84 12.95 8.90
C SER A 186 25.10 14.29 9.07
N SER A 187 24.25 14.68 8.11
CA SER A 187 23.51 15.93 8.13
C SER A 187 22.21 15.81 8.92
N ASN A 188 21.99 16.75 9.84
CA ASN A 188 20.73 16.89 10.56
C ASN A 188 19.55 17.33 9.69
N GLN A 189 19.73 17.56 8.39
CA GLN A 189 18.66 17.96 7.47
C GLN A 189 18.29 16.87 6.45
N GLN A 190 19.02 15.75 6.45
CA GLN A 190 18.86 14.66 5.50
C GLN A 190 18.95 13.35 6.25
N ARG A 191 18.15 13.20 7.30
CA ARG A 191 18.14 11.95 8.05
C ARG A 191 17.24 10.92 7.38
N GLU A 192 17.62 9.66 7.52
CA GLU A 192 16.86 8.53 7.05
C GLU A 192 16.71 7.48 8.15
N MET A 193 15.62 6.73 8.06
CA MET A 193 15.31 5.66 8.99
C MET A 193 14.86 4.40 8.29
N TYR A 194 15.14 3.26 8.90
CA TYR A 194 14.60 1.97 8.51
C TYR A 194 13.14 1.85 8.95
N LEU A 195 12.28 1.43 8.03
CA LEU A 195 10.89 1.11 8.31
C LEU A 195 10.51 -0.21 7.66
N SER A 196 9.51 -0.88 8.24
CA SER A 196 8.95 -2.12 7.72
C SER A 196 7.43 -2.06 7.70
N GLY A 197 6.82 -2.53 6.61
CA GLY A 197 5.38 -2.58 6.45
C GLY A 197 4.96 -2.58 4.99
N THR A 198 3.73 -3.05 4.73
CA THR A 198 3.07 -2.84 3.43
C THR A 198 2.91 -1.36 3.10
N SER A 199 2.85 -0.50 4.12
CA SER A 199 2.93 0.96 4.01
C SER A 199 4.20 1.47 3.32
N MET A 200 5.33 0.75 3.41
CA MET A 200 6.60 1.10 2.77
C MET A 200 6.69 0.54 1.34
N ALA A 201 6.07 -0.62 1.09
CA ALA A 201 5.97 -1.18 -0.25
C ALA A 201 5.04 -0.36 -1.17
N THR A 202 3.95 0.17 -0.63
CA THR A 202 2.93 0.96 -1.37
C THR A 202 3.52 2.17 -2.13
N PRO A 203 4.38 3.04 -1.56
CA PRO A 203 4.95 4.18 -2.28
C PRO A 203 5.95 3.77 -3.37
N ILE A 204 6.61 2.60 -3.27
CA ILE A 204 7.46 2.08 -4.35
C ILE A 204 6.61 1.82 -5.60
N VAL A 205 5.47 1.17 -5.42
CA VAL A 205 4.53 0.87 -6.51
C VAL A 205 3.85 2.14 -7.03
N SER A 206 3.51 3.07 -6.14
CA SER A 206 2.96 4.39 -6.54
C SER A 206 3.94 5.19 -7.40
N GLY A 207 5.23 5.18 -7.05
CA GLY A 207 6.26 5.79 -7.88
C GLY A 207 6.43 5.07 -9.22
N THR A 208 6.32 3.74 -9.24
CA THR A 208 6.35 2.96 -10.50
C THR A 208 5.16 3.32 -11.40
N ALA A 209 3.97 3.54 -10.81
CA ALA A 209 2.79 3.98 -11.55
C ALA A 209 3.00 5.37 -12.15
N ALA A 210 3.61 6.29 -11.39
CA ALA A 210 3.95 7.61 -11.89
C ALA A 210 4.92 7.54 -13.09
N LEU A 211 5.93 6.65 -13.05
CA LEU A 211 6.85 6.45 -14.18
C LEU A 211 6.16 5.83 -15.40
N LEU A 212 5.25 4.86 -15.23
CA LEU A 212 4.45 4.32 -16.33
C LEU A 212 3.58 5.41 -16.98
N LEU A 213 2.98 6.28 -16.18
CA LEU A 213 2.16 7.39 -16.66
C LEU A 213 3.00 8.52 -17.28
N GLN A 214 4.25 8.69 -16.85
CA GLN A 214 5.19 9.59 -17.51
C GLN A 214 5.57 9.06 -18.90
N ALA A 215 5.86 7.75 -19.00
CA ALA A 215 6.22 7.11 -20.26
C ALA A 215 5.04 7.04 -21.24
N ASN A 216 3.83 6.81 -20.72
CA ASN A 216 2.62 6.83 -21.53
C ASN A 216 1.45 7.47 -20.74
N PRO A 217 1.18 8.76 -20.96
CA PRO A 217 0.11 9.48 -20.26
C PRO A 217 -1.31 8.99 -20.57
N SER A 218 -1.52 8.25 -21.67
CA SER A 218 -2.84 7.75 -22.08
C SER A 218 -3.25 6.44 -21.40
N LEU A 219 -2.37 5.84 -20.59
CA LEU A 219 -2.71 4.64 -19.85
C LEU A 219 -3.83 4.92 -18.84
N THR A 220 -4.85 4.08 -18.85
CA THR A 220 -5.89 4.08 -17.81
C THR A 220 -5.37 3.40 -16.54
N PRO A 221 -5.98 3.65 -15.37
CA PRO A 221 -5.57 2.97 -14.15
C PRO A 221 -5.59 1.44 -14.23
N ASN A 222 -6.58 0.87 -14.93
CA ASN A 222 -6.67 -0.57 -15.13
C ASN A 222 -5.54 -1.09 -16.04
N MET A 223 -5.12 -0.31 -17.06
CA MET A 223 -3.96 -0.66 -17.88
C MET A 223 -2.66 -0.62 -17.06
N VAL A 224 -2.47 0.41 -16.23
CA VAL A 224 -1.30 0.50 -15.32
C VAL A 224 -1.26 -0.72 -14.39
N LYS A 225 -2.39 -1.04 -13.75
CA LYS A 225 -2.53 -2.22 -12.89
C LYS A 225 -2.18 -3.51 -13.63
N MET A 226 -2.76 -3.72 -14.81
CA MET A 226 -2.53 -4.91 -15.62
C MET A 226 -1.06 -5.06 -16.05
N ILE A 227 -0.43 -3.98 -16.52
CA ILE A 227 0.98 -3.98 -16.92
C ILE A 227 1.84 -4.42 -15.73
N MET A 228 1.68 -3.78 -14.56
CA MET A 228 2.45 -4.12 -13.37
C MET A 228 2.27 -5.59 -12.94
N MET A 229 1.03 -6.06 -12.88
CA MET A 229 0.75 -7.45 -12.48
C MET A 229 1.27 -8.47 -13.48
N TYR A 230 1.27 -8.12 -14.77
CA TYR A 230 1.72 -9.01 -15.84
C TYR A 230 3.24 -9.09 -15.93
N THR A 231 3.95 -7.96 -15.76
CA THR A 231 5.41 -7.88 -15.95
C THR A 231 6.21 -8.13 -14.68
N ALA A 232 5.58 -8.16 -13.51
CA ALA A 232 6.31 -8.39 -12.28
C ALA A 232 6.95 -9.80 -12.26
N GLY A 233 8.04 -9.96 -11.50
CA GLY A 233 8.78 -11.22 -11.40
C GLY A 233 8.14 -12.22 -10.42
N PRO A 234 8.29 -13.55 -10.65
CA PRO A 234 7.80 -14.55 -9.70
C PRO A 234 8.57 -14.48 -8.37
N ALA A 235 7.87 -14.53 -7.24
CA ALA A 235 8.51 -14.64 -5.94
C ALA A 235 9.13 -16.05 -5.75
N PRO A 236 10.42 -16.19 -5.35
CA PRO A 236 11.17 -17.44 -5.38
C PRO A 236 10.63 -18.63 -4.55
N THR A 237 9.75 -18.41 -3.56
CA THR A 237 9.42 -19.44 -2.56
C THR A 237 7.92 -19.73 -2.35
N SER A 238 7.06 -19.47 -3.34
CA SER A 238 5.69 -20.03 -3.29
C SER A 238 5.71 -21.52 -3.70
N PRO A 239 5.40 -22.48 -2.81
CA PRO A 239 5.40 -23.89 -3.19
C PRO A 239 4.23 -24.16 -4.14
N ARG A 240 4.58 -24.51 -5.39
CA ARG A 240 3.73 -25.01 -6.47
C ARG A 240 2.69 -24.04 -7.04
N ALA A 241 2.85 -23.81 -8.34
CA ALA A 241 1.88 -23.44 -9.38
C ALA A 241 0.50 -22.96 -8.89
N HIS A 242 0.16 -21.71 -9.22
CA HIS A 242 -1.17 -21.05 -9.22
C HIS A 242 -1.29 -19.76 -8.38
N ARG A 243 -0.24 -19.27 -7.71
CA ARG A 243 -0.34 -18.00 -6.96
C ARG A 243 0.76 -17.02 -7.34
N ARG A 244 0.45 -16.21 -8.34
CA ARG A 244 1.22 -15.03 -8.77
C ARG A 244 1.18 -13.97 -7.66
N ILE A 245 1.99 -14.14 -6.63
CA ILE A 245 2.45 -12.99 -5.83
C ILE A 245 3.72 -12.52 -6.53
N VAL A 246 3.63 -11.34 -7.11
CA VAL A 246 4.55 -10.88 -8.15
C VAL A 246 5.33 -9.68 -7.63
N GLN A 247 6.65 -9.67 -7.78
CA GLN A 247 7.51 -8.61 -7.22
C GLN A 247 7.90 -7.58 -8.29
N CYS A 248 7.62 -6.29 -8.00
CA CYS A 248 8.11 -5.16 -8.79
C CYS A 248 9.59 -4.90 -8.47
#